data_AF-A0A2K0TSG5-F1
#
_entry.id   AF-A0A2K0TSG5-F1
#
_cell.length_a   1.000
_cell.length_b   1.000
_cell.length_c   1.000
_cell.angle_alpha   90.00
_cell.angle_beta   90.00
_cell.angle_gamma   90.00
#
_symmetry.space_group_name_H-M   'P 1'
#
loop_
_entity.id
_entity.type
_entity.pdbx_description
1 polymer ?
#
loop_
_entity_poly.entity_id
_entity_poly.type
_entity_poly.pdbx_seq_one_letter_code
_entity_poly.pdbx_strand_id
1 'polypeptide(L)'
;MASVLAEISISDLDSPPPSDATITGLQHIASYNWLEGSLPTISVPGAPPLWSPPRVAPKLTPDSGVVYIDQNAARSPRYPLEPLFRALQAENPDFELGDIDLVTDRNNIRKLLRFVQGSSSDNFEIRVEIAGNKTAVFTRVEAKTKDIIHDFRGFGHNFEKAYTKGIPGSTGHHRIIHYLFGGMKCLIRHETDGYIDSKGNADSVPKAASVVDGVSDLLGAVSISETGKSIGKQLVTVVKTKTRPVDLASTLEIKTRAASRMLDMADVTPQLWISQTPILVIGYHQYRMFNNVQKRNVTQEIHDWEAANQTALRKLALLLKKISEVVAHSSDRNATVKYNGGKKLTVTTGKQERALPEDLYLLWDVKKQGTDDDMIQDRGKAIDASHTKSLESVPAPGHIQRVMSDIVGSKQPSGGVPASLPSQNKMPFSDIVDCAVQDGLRQIFRRMSTSLSDYQSLCETLKSRGIDVLAGRQLRDIMKDLRKGKDDWDPDERREIRGLKSLARDSAFRLLYIFILDLHESGAGDQNMAYNATTFVVSHRRIFRYKTRKMVRQAFEMRFSISYNQRKGLDKWPIDNPSYGNSEEEDVTTEEEDVYSSDWSFES
;
A
#
# COMPACT_ATOMS: atom_id res chain seq x y z
N MET A 1 -16.63 -4.20 32.36
CA MET A 1 -15.88 -3.26 31.49
C MET A 1 -15.00 -4.08 30.56
N ALA A 2 -14.57 -3.55 29.42
CA ALA A 2 -13.53 -4.18 28.61
C ALA A 2 -12.22 -4.25 29.42
N SER A 3 -11.56 -5.41 29.45
CA SER A 3 -10.24 -5.60 30.05
C SER A 3 -9.17 -5.73 28.97
N VAL A 4 -7.95 -5.27 29.26
CA VAL A 4 -6.79 -5.55 28.39
C VAL A 4 -6.36 -7.00 28.61
N LEU A 5 -6.27 -7.76 27.52
CA LEU A 5 -5.69 -9.11 27.49
C LEU A 5 -4.18 -9.04 27.30
N ALA A 6 -3.71 -8.17 26.40
CA ALA A 6 -2.30 -7.93 26.14
C ALA A 6 -2.08 -6.54 25.54
N GLU A 7 -0.87 -6.02 25.72
CA GLU A 7 -0.31 -5.02 24.82
C GLU A 7 0.84 -5.70 24.06
N ILE A 8 0.96 -5.44 22.75
CA ILE A 8 2.04 -5.96 21.92
C ILE A 8 2.74 -4.78 21.28
N SER A 9 4.00 -4.56 21.66
CA SER A 9 4.87 -3.55 21.07
C SER A 9 5.61 -4.08 19.84
N ILE A 10 6.12 -3.17 19.00
CA ILE A 10 6.99 -3.54 17.87
C ILE A 10 8.28 -4.24 18.37
N SER A 11 8.74 -3.88 19.57
CA SER A 11 9.90 -4.52 20.24
C SER A 11 9.63 -5.95 20.70
N ASP A 12 8.38 -6.31 21.01
CA ASP A 12 7.99 -7.71 21.30
C ASP A 12 8.06 -8.61 20.06
N LEU A 13 8.43 -8.05 18.90
CA LEU A 13 8.59 -8.73 17.63
C LEU A 13 10.04 -8.71 17.12
N ASP A 14 11.00 -8.10 17.84
CA ASP A 14 12.39 -7.97 17.36
C ASP A 14 13.16 -9.30 17.26
N SER A 15 12.69 -10.36 17.93
CA SER A 15 13.21 -11.72 17.84
C SER A 15 12.19 -12.69 17.20
N PRO A 16 11.88 -12.57 15.90
CA PRO A 16 11.00 -13.52 15.22
C PRO A 16 11.74 -14.83 14.90
N PRO A 17 11.01 -15.93 14.60
CA PRO A 17 11.63 -17.18 14.16
C PRO A 17 12.56 -16.98 12.94
N PRO A 18 13.67 -17.73 12.83
CA PRO A 18 14.66 -17.53 11.77
C PRO A 18 14.20 -18.00 10.38
N SER A 19 13.11 -18.78 10.31
CA SER A 19 12.46 -19.23 9.08
C SER A 19 11.93 -18.06 8.25
N ASP A 20 12.10 -18.12 6.92
CA ASP A 20 11.48 -17.15 6.02
C ASP A 20 9.95 -17.18 6.09
N ALA A 21 9.37 -16.00 5.92
CA ALA A 21 7.93 -15.75 5.90
C ALA A 21 7.46 -15.56 4.45
N THR A 22 7.81 -16.51 3.60
CA THR A 22 7.44 -16.56 2.17
C THR A 22 6.04 -17.13 1.99
N ILE A 23 5.26 -16.59 1.04
CA ILE A 23 3.99 -17.18 0.62
C ILE A 23 4.25 -18.41 -0.27
N THR A 24 3.68 -19.56 0.09
CA THR A 24 3.81 -20.81 -0.67
C THR A 24 2.50 -21.60 -0.72
N GLY A 25 2.36 -22.54 -1.67
CA GLY A 25 1.16 -23.39 -1.76
C GLY A 25 -0.12 -22.64 -2.16
N LEU A 26 -0.01 -21.57 -2.96
CA LEU A 26 -1.14 -20.75 -3.40
C LEU A 26 -2.21 -21.57 -4.15
N GLN A 27 -3.45 -21.47 -3.70
CA GLN A 27 -4.61 -22.16 -4.26
C GLN A 27 -5.84 -21.24 -4.29
N HIS A 28 -6.71 -21.43 -5.28
CA HIS A 28 -8.05 -20.84 -5.29
C HIS A 28 -9.02 -21.76 -4.53
N ILE A 29 -9.77 -21.22 -3.57
CA ILE A 29 -10.74 -22.01 -2.80
C ILE A 29 -12.17 -21.74 -3.26
N ALA A 30 -12.58 -20.47 -3.32
CA ALA A 30 -13.90 -20.06 -3.77
C ALA A 30 -13.95 -18.57 -4.15
N SER A 31 -15.04 -18.12 -4.77
CA SER A 31 -15.20 -16.75 -5.26
C SER A 31 -16.66 -16.30 -5.30
N TYR A 32 -16.90 -14.99 -5.22
CA TYR A 32 -18.25 -14.43 -5.35
C TYR A 32 -18.26 -13.01 -5.92
N ASN A 33 -19.39 -12.61 -6.52
CA ASN A 33 -19.71 -11.21 -6.77
C ASN A 33 -20.87 -10.80 -5.88
N TRP A 34 -20.84 -9.58 -5.34
CA TRP A 34 -22.03 -8.95 -4.80
C TRP A 34 -22.92 -8.46 -5.93
N LEU A 35 -24.21 -8.80 -5.88
CA LEU A 35 -25.21 -8.32 -6.83
C LEU A 35 -25.96 -7.11 -6.28
N GLU A 36 -26.36 -6.20 -7.17
CA GLU A 36 -27.21 -5.07 -6.83
C GLU A 36 -28.67 -5.50 -6.65
N GLY A 37 -29.29 -5.06 -5.56
CA GLY A 37 -30.61 -5.50 -5.12
C GLY A 37 -30.93 -5.03 -3.70
N SER A 38 -32.19 -5.20 -3.29
CA SER A 38 -32.68 -4.83 -1.96
C SER A 38 -32.30 -5.83 -0.86
N LEU A 39 -32.01 -7.08 -1.24
CA LEU A 39 -31.52 -8.13 -0.34
C LEU A 39 -30.00 -8.32 -0.52
N PRO A 40 -29.25 -8.69 0.53
CA PRO A 40 -27.85 -9.06 0.39
C PRO A 40 -27.74 -10.35 -0.42
N THR A 41 -27.31 -10.27 -1.68
CA THR A 41 -27.23 -11.42 -2.59
C THR A 41 -25.85 -11.52 -3.23
N ILE A 42 -25.27 -12.72 -3.22
CA ILE A 42 -24.02 -13.05 -3.91
C ILE A 42 -24.22 -14.10 -5.00
N SER A 43 -23.43 -14.02 -6.07
CA SER A 43 -23.37 -15.03 -7.13
C SER A 43 -22.11 -15.90 -7.01
N VAL A 44 -22.26 -17.23 -7.01
CA VAL A 44 -21.18 -18.20 -6.73
C VAL A 44 -21.18 -19.36 -7.74
N PRO A 45 -20.03 -19.70 -8.40
CA PRO A 45 -18.76 -18.98 -8.40
C PRO A 45 -18.89 -17.55 -8.94
N GLY A 46 -18.07 -16.64 -8.42
CA GLY A 46 -17.93 -15.31 -8.99
C GLY A 46 -17.10 -15.30 -10.28
N ALA A 47 -17.07 -14.16 -10.95
CA ALA A 47 -16.02 -13.81 -11.90
C ALA A 47 -15.66 -12.31 -11.79
N PRO A 48 -14.37 -11.95 -11.71
CA PRO A 48 -13.95 -10.56 -11.85
C PRO A 48 -14.26 -10.08 -13.28
N PRO A 49 -14.33 -8.76 -13.54
CA PRO A 49 -14.70 -8.26 -14.86
C PRO A 49 -13.57 -8.48 -15.88
N LEU A 50 -13.93 -8.83 -17.11
CA LEU A 50 -12.98 -9.07 -18.20
C LEU A 50 -12.33 -7.75 -18.63
N TRP A 51 -11.01 -7.70 -18.70
CA TRP A 51 -10.25 -6.60 -19.26
C TRP A 51 -10.58 -6.41 -20.75
N SER A 52 -11.27 -5.30 -21.06
CA SER A 52 -11.81 -5.03 -22.38
C SER A 52 -11.67 -3.53 -22.70
N PRO A 53 -10.44 -3.04 -22.94
CA PRO A 53 -10.17 -1.63 -23.17
C PRO A 53 -10.90 -1.11 -24.41
N PRO A 54 -11.43 0.12 -24.39
CA PRO A 54 -12.11 0.72 -25.52
C PRO A 54 -11.10 1.04 -26.65
N ARG A 55 -11.54 0.89 -27.91
CA ARG A 55 -10.68 1.13 -29.10
C ARG A 55 -10.15 2.57 -29.20
N VAL A 56 -10.84 3.52 -28.57
CA VAL A 56 -10.44 4.92 -28.45
C VAL A 56 -10.58 5.28 -26.97
N ALA A 57 -9.54 5.88 -26.38
CA ALA A 57 -9.55 6.23 -24.96
C ALA A 57 -10.62 7.31 -24.67
N PRO A 58 -11.64 7.03 -23.84
CA PRO A 58 -12.66 8.01 -23.50
C PRO A 58 -12.10 9.11 -22.58
N LYS A 59 -12.72 10.29 -22.64
CA LYS A 59 -12.52 11.34 -21.64
C LYS A 59 -13.44 11.05 -20.44
N LEU A 60 -12.86 10.63 -19.33
CA LEU A 60 -13.63 10.19 -18.16
C LEU A 60 -14.08 11.36 -17.28
N THR A 61 -15.19 11.15 -16.58
CA THR A 61 -15.57 11.96 -15.42
C THR A 61 -14.82 11.48 -14.18
N PRO A 62 -14.42 12.38 -13.26
CA PRO A 62 -13.94 11.98 -11.94
C PRO A 62 -14.91 11.03 -11.23
N ASP A 63 -14.37 10.20 -10.35
CA ASP A 63 -15.18 9.42 -9.42
C ASP A 63 -15.99 10.38 -8.52
N SER A 64 -17.24 10.04 -8.24
CA SER A 64 -18.18 10.86 -7.46
C SER A 64 -19.31 10.01 -6.89
N GLY A 65 -19.99 10.52 -5.86
CA GLY A 65 -21.13 9.83 -5.23
C GLY A 65 -20.70 8.77 -4.21
N VAL A 66 -21.58 7.81 -3.94
CA VAL A 66 -21.40 6.81 -2.87
C VAL A 66 -20.44 5.71 -3.32
N VAL A 67 -19.41 5.46 -2.52
CA VAL A 67 -18.46 4.34 -2.70
C VAL A 67 -18.42 3.47 -1.44
N TYR A 68 -18.04 2.20 -1.60
CA TYR A 68 -17.87 1.28 -0.48
C TYR A 68 -16.46 1.40 0.13
N ILE A 69 -16.37 1.44 1.45
CA ILE A 69 -15.11 1.33 2.21
C ILE A 69 -14.89 -0.15 2.55
N ASP A 70 -15.95 -0.81 3.00
CA ASP A 70 -16.08 -2.26 3.10
C ASP A 70 -17.45 -2.65 2.56
N GLN A 71 -17.49 -3.21 1.34
CA GLN A 71 -18.71 -3.66 0.70
C GLN A 71 -19.40 -4.81 1.46
N ASN A 72 -18.62 -5.65 2.13
CA ASN A 72 -19.11 -6.80 2.86
C ASN A 72 -19.79 -6.35 4.17
N ALA A 73 -19.13 -5.48 4.95
CA ALA A 73 -19.74 -4.87 6.13
C ALA A 73 -20.87 -3.87 5.79
N ALA A 74 -20.91 -3.33 4.56
CA ALA A 74 -22.02 -2.49 4.12
C ALA A 74 -23.27 -3.26 3.67
N ARG A 75 -23.12 -4.53 3.23
CA ARG A 75 -24.22 -5.39 2.76
C ARG A 75 -24.64 -6.46 3.79
N SER A 76 -23.71 -6.95 4.62
CA SER A 76 -23.99 -7.72 5.85
C SER A 76 -23.29 -7.05 7.05
N PRO A 77 -23.89 -6.02 7.66
CA PRO A 77 -23.28 -5.30 8.79
C PRO A 77 -23.09 -6.15 10.05
N ARG A 78 -23.89 -7.21 10.20
CA ARG A 78 -23.82 -8.13 11.35
C ARG A 78 -22.72 -9.17 11.17
N TYR A 79 -22.59 -9.73 9.97
CA TYR A 79 -21.65 -10.80 9.65
C TYR A 79 -20.84 -10.48 8.39
N PRO A 80 -19.85 -9.55 8.45
CA PRO A 80 -19.06 -9.14 7.30
C PRO A 80 -18.24 -10.27 6.64
N LEU A 81 -18.13 -11.45 7.28
CA LEU A 81 -17.48 -12.64 6.74
C LEU A 81 -18.46 -13.74 6.28
N GLU A 82 -19.78 -13.64 6.53
CA GLU A 82 -20.75 -14.62 6.03
C GLU A 82 -20.60 -14.92 4.52
N PRO A 83 -20.44 -13.92 3.62
CA PRO A 83 -20.26 -14.19 2.18
C PRO A 83 -19.07 -15.11 1.84
N LEU A 84 -18.00 -15.08 2.64
CA LEU A 84 -16.81 -15.92 2.46
C LEU A 84 -17.19 -17.40 2.65
N PHE A 85 -17.80 -17.72 3.79
CA PHE A 85 -18.16 -19.08 4.13
C PHE A 85 -19.36 -19.60 3.32
N ARG A 86 -20.31 -18.73 2.95
CA ARG A 86 -21.40 -19.06 2.02
C ARG A 86 -20.90 -19.39 0.61
N ALA A 87 -19.89 -18.67 0.11
CA ALA A 87 -19.26 -18.99 -1.17
C ALA A 87 -18.47 -20.30 -1.10
N LEU A 88 -17.72 -20.52 -0.02
CA LEU A 88 -17.00 -21.77 0.25
C LEU A 88 -17.95 -22.98 0.27
N GLN A 89 -19.06 -22.91 1.02
CA GLN A 89 -20.11 -23.95 1.02
C GLN A 89 -20.69 -24.25 -0.37
N ALA A 90 -20.78 -23.24 -1.25
CA ALA A 90 -21.47 -23.36 -2.53
C ALA A 90 -20.57 -23.78 -3.71
N GLU A 91 -19.27 -23.43 -3.67
CA GLU A 91 -18.25 -23.74 -4.69
C GLU A 91 -17.35 -24.93 -4.30
N ASN A 92 -17.06 -25.12 -3.01
CA ASN A 92 -16.05 -26.07 -2.51
C ASN A 92 -16.47 -26.70 -1.16
N PRO A 93 -17.55 -27.49 -1.12
CA PRO A 93 -18.19 -27.95 0.12
C PRO A 93 -17.33 -28.90 0.96
N ASP A 94 -16.39 -29.62 0.33
CA ASP A 94 -15.51 -30.61 0.98
C ASP A 94 -14.24 -29.99 1.62
N PHE A 95 -14.13 -28.65 1.64
CA PHE A 95 -12.94 -27.95 2.13
C PHE A 95 -12.83 -27.93 3.66
N GLU A 96 -11.77 -28.54 4.19
CA GLU A 96 -11.60 -28.79 5.63
C GLU A 96 -11.09 -27.55 6.41
N LEU A 97 -12.03 -26.71 6.89
CA LEU A 97 -11.69 -25.52 7.70
C LEU A 97 -10.99 -25.82 9.04
N GLY A 98 -11.16 -27.02 9.59
CA GLY A 98 -10.55 -27.43 10.86
C GLY A 98 -9.01 -27.38 10.89
N ASP A 99 -8.37 -27.42 9.73
CA ASP A 99 -6.92 -27.35 9.55
C ASP A 99 -6.41 -25.93 9.23
N ILE A 100 -7.30 -24.96 8.99
CA ILE A 100 -6.91 -23.55 8.77
C ILE A 100 -6.53 -22.88 10.10
N ASP A 101 -5.43 -22.13 10.10
CA ASP A 101 -4.95 -21.40 11.29
C ASP A 101 -5.50 -19.96 11.32
N LEU A 102 -5.62 -19.31 10.17
CA LEU A 102 -6.04 -17.92 10.03
C LEU A 102 -7.05 -17.74 8.88
N VAL A 103 -8.21 -17.14 9.17
CA VAL A 103 -9.12 -16.59 8.15
C VAL A 103 -9.16 -15.07 8.30
N THR A 104 -8.89 -14.33 7.22
CA THR A 104 -8.84 -12.86 7.25
C THR A 104 -9.04 -12.24 5.86
N ASP A 105 -8.87 -10.93 5.73
CA ASP A 105 -8.83 -10.24 4.44
C ASP A 105 -7.58 -9.38 4.22
N ARG A 106 -7.40 -8.97 2.95
CA ARG A 106 -6.29 -8.13 2.48
C ARG A 106 -6.09 -6.84 3.30
N ASN A 107 -7.17 -6.22 3.77
CA ASN A 107 -7.10 -4.93 4.48
C ASN A 107 -6.55 -5.12 5.91
N ASN A 108 -6.97 -6.18 6.60
CA ASN A 108 -6.44 -6.53 7.92
C ASN A 108 -4.94 -6.85 7.86
N ILE A 109 -4.47 -7.56 6.84
CA ILE A 109 -3.04 -7.83 6.66
C ILE A 109 -2.27 -6.54 6.31
N ARG A 110 -2.77 -5.67 5.41
CA ARG A 110 -2.16 -4.34 5.15
C ARG A 110 -2.03 -3.51 6.44
N LYS A 111 -3.05 -3.47 7.30
CA LYS A 111 -3.02 -2.77 8.60
C LYS A 111 -1.91 -3.30 9.53
N LEU A 112 -1.85 -4.62 9.72
CA LEU A 112 -0.84 -5.25 10.59
C LEU A 112 0.59 -5.17 10.02
N LEU A 113 0.75 -5.22 8.69
CA LEU A 113 2.04 -5.04 8.03
C LEU A 113 2.61 -3.63 8.25
N ARG A 114 1.79 -2.58 8.03
CA ARG A 114 2.21 -1.18 8.25
C ARG A 114 2.54 -0.91 9.73
N PHE A 115 1.87 -1.60 10.66
CA PHE A 115 2.24 -1.57 12.10
C PHE A 115 3.64 -2.16 12.36
N VAL A 116 3.95 -3.37 11.87
CA VAL A 116 5.27 -3.99 12.13
C VAL A 116 6.43 -3.32 11.38
N GLN A 117 6.12 -2.61 10.28
CA GLN A 117 7.06 -1.72 9.58
C GLN A 117 7.26 -0.37 10.30
N GLY A 118 6.42 -0.02 11.27
CA GLY A 118 6.43 1.31 11.92
C GLY A 118 6.01 2.45 10.99
N SER A 119 5.33 2.15 9.87
CA SER A 119 4.96 3.09 8.80
C SER A 119 3.52 3.61 8.89
N SER A 120 2.75 3.17 9.90
CA SER A 120 1.37 3.61 10.17
C SER A 120 1.32 4.59 11.33
N SER A 121 0.67 5.74 11.14
CA SER A 121 0.05 6.53 12.22
C SER A 121 -1.46 6.27 12.33
N ASP A 122 -2.07 5.69 11.29
CA ASP A 122 -3.52 5.49 11.18
C ASP A 122 -4.06 4.58 12.28
N ASN A 123 -5.11 5.03 12.98
CA ASN A 123 -5.83 4.19 13.93
C ASN A 123 -6.58 3.06 13.20
N PHE A 124 -6.56 1.84 13.73
CA PHE A 124 -7.36 0.74 13.19
C PHE A 124 -7.88 -0.22 14.25
N GLU A 125 -8.94 -0.94 13.88
CA GLU A 125 -9.58 -1.95 14.70
C GLU A 125 -9.78 -3.24 13.89
N ILE A 126 -9.55 -4.39 14.54
CA ILE A 126 -9.80 -5.72 14.00
C ILE A 126 -10.45 -6.55 15.11
N ARG A 127 -11.55 -7.22 14.81
CA ARG A 127 -12.21 -8.15 15.72
C ARG A 127 -11.68 -9.56 15.47
N VAL A 128 -11.37 -10.31 16.51
CA VAL A 128 -10.79 -11.65 16.40
C VAL A 128 -11.61 -12.63 17.23
N GLU A 129 -11.98 -13.77 16.65
CA GLU A 129 -12.67 -14.89 17.31
C GLU A 129 -11.95 -16.19 16.94
N ILE A 130 -11.83 -17.16 17.86
CA ILE A 130 -11.30 -18.49 17.54
C ILE A 130 -12.45 -19.46 17.25
N ALA A 131 -12.64 -19.77 15.96
CA ALA A 131 -13.61 -20.75 15.48
C ALA A 131 -13.06 -22.19 15.61
N GLY A 132 -13.95 -23.14 15.88
CA GLY A 132 -13.59 -24.53 16.15
C GLY A 132 -12.52 -24.64 17.25
N ASN A 133 -11.51 -25.47 17.01
CA ASN A 133 -10.41 -25.69 17.97
C ASN A 133 -9.30 -24.61 17.90
N LYS A 134 -8.92 -24.15 16.71
CA LYS A 134 -7.70 -23.33 16.52
C LYS A 134 -7.84 -22.12 15.59
N THR A 135 -8.87 -22.06 14.74
CA THR A 135 -8.86 -21.14 13.59
C THR A 135 -9.19 -19.72 14.00
N ALA A 136 -8.22 -18.81 13.91
CA ALA A 136 -8.43 -17.42 14.23
C ALA A 136 -9.11 -16.68 13.07
N VAL A 137 -10.27 -16.08 13.32
CA VAL A 137 -11.11 -15.39 12.35
C VAL A 137 -11.01 -13.88 12.59
N PHE A 138 -10.25 -13.19 11.75
CA PHE A 138 -9.97 -11.76 11.84
C PHE A 138 -10.99 -10.99 10.98
N THR A 139 -12.00 -10.41 11.62
CA THR A 139 -13.03 -9.57 10.97
C THR A 139 -12.57 -8.11 10.95
N ARG A 140 -12.55 -7.52 9.74
CA ARG A 140 -12.25 -6.10 9.51
C ARG A 140 -13.28 -5.21 10.24
N VAL A 141 -12.81 -4.14 10.87
CA VAL A 141 -13.65 -3.03 11.34
C VAL A 141 -13.24 -1.73 10.66
N GLU A 142 -14.25 -0.92 10.36
CA GLU A 142 -14.13 0.42 9.77
C GLU A 142 -15.10 1.36 10.48
N ALA A 143 -14.70 2.61 10.71
CA ALA A 143 -15.56 3.63 11.32
C ALA A 143 -16.76 4.02 10.43
N LYS A 144 -16.69 3.71 9.13
CA LYS A 144 -17.76 3.84 8.14
C LYS A 144 -17.61 2.71 7.12
N THR A 145 -18.72 2.11 6.66
CA THR A 145 -18.69 1.06 5.63
C THR A 145 -18.89 1.61 4.21
N LYS A 146 -19.39 2.85 4.09
CA LYS A 146 -19.56 3.63 2.85
C LYS A 146 -18.98 5.03 3.03
N ASP A 147 -18.57 5.65 1.93
CA ASP A 147 -18.14 7.06 1.86
C ASP A 147 -18.88 7.80 0.74
N ILE A 148 -18.80 9.13 0.74
CA ILE A 148 -19.28 9.97 -0.37
C ILE A 148 -18.11 10.77 -0.94
N ILE A 149 -17.87 10.61 -2.24
CA ILE A 149 -16.90 11.41 -2.99
C ILE A 149 -17.61 12.67 -3.48
N HIS A 150 -17.40 13.77 -2.75
CA HIS A 150 -17.83 15.12 -3.12
C HIS A 150 -16.76 15.84 -3.97
N ASP A 151 -15.51 15.83 -3.51
CA ASP A 151 -14.36 16.45 -4.17
C ASP A 151 -13.63 15.51 -5.13
N PHE A 152 -12.76 16.09 -5.97
CA PHE A 152 -11.89 15.30 -6.85
C PHE A 152 -10.92 14.42 -6.03
N ARG A 153 -11.11 13.10 -6.09
CA ARG A 153 -10.17 12.10 -5.54
C ARG A 153 -9.46 11.24 -6.59
N GLY A 154 -10.02 11.11 -7.79
CA GLY A 154 -9.47 10.23 -8.81
C GLY A 154 -10.46 9.86 -9.92
N PHE A 155 -10.18 8.73 -10.56
CA PHE A 155 -10.89 8.19 -11.73
C PHE A 155 -10.95 6.65 -11.70
N GLY A 156 -10.64 5.99 -10.57
CA GLY A 156 -10.46 4.53 -10.50
C GLY A 156 -11.71 3.80 -10.93
N HIS A 157 -12.79 3.99 -10.18
CA HIS A 157 -14.08 3.32 -10.42
C HIS A 157 -14.62 3.62 -11.83
N ASN A 158 -14.46 4.85 -12.34
CA ASN A 158 -14.91 5.20 -13.68
C ASN A 158 -13.97 4.70 -14.79
N PHE A 159 -12.69 4.45 -14.49
CA PHE A 159 -11.75 3.79 -15.41
C PHE A 159 -12.03 2.28 -15.47
N GLU A 160 -12.20 1.61 -14.33
CA GLU A 160 -12.61 0.20 -14.23
C GLU A 160 -13.89 -0.06 -15.04
N LYS A 161 -14.95 0.73 -14.83
CA LYS A 161 -16.22 0.65 -15.58
C LYS A 161 -16.07 0.89 -17.09
N ALA A 162 -15.08 1.66 -17.51
CA ALA A 162 -14.86 2.01 -18.92
C ALA A 162 -13.89 1.07 -19.65
N TYR A 163 -13.04 0.34 -18.91
CA TYR A 163 -12.00 -0.54 -19.43
C TYR A 163 -12.23 -2.04 -19.14
N THR A 164 -13.30 -2.39 -18.41
CA THR A 164 -13.66 -3.79 -18.09
C THR A 164 -15.14 -4.11 -18.36
N LYS A 165 -15.49 -5.40 -18.43
CA LYS A 165 -16.86 -5.91 -18.57
C LYS A 165 -17.15 -6.98 -17.53
N GLY A 166 -17.96 -6.62 -16.53
CA GLY A 166 -18.41 -7.52 -15.47
C GLY A 166 -19.69 -8.29 -15.79
N ILE A 167 -20.06 -9.18 -14.86
CA ILE A 167 -21.40 -9.79 -14.80
C ILE A 167 -22.44 -8.65 -14.61
N PRO A 168 -23.55 -8.60 -15.37
CA PRO A 168 -24.59 -7.59 -15.16
C PRO A 168 -25.11 -7.59 -13.71
N GLY A 169 -25.18 -6.40 -13.10
CA GLY A 169 -25.58 -6.23 -11.70
C GLY A 169 -24.49 -6.49 -10.66
N SER A 170 -23.29 -6.95 -11.05
CA SER A 170 -22.14 -7.06 -10.12
C SER A 170 -21.66 -5.70 -9.64
N THR A 171 -21.47 -5.53 -8.32
CA THR A 171 -20.91 -4.29 -7.72
C THR A 171 -19.51 -4.46 -7.12
N GLY A 172 -18.94 -5.66 -7.15
CA GLY A 172 -17.61 -5.98 -6.63
C GLY A 172 -17.39 -7.49 -6.63
N HIS A 173 -16.15 -7.92 -6.91
CA HIS A 173 -15.78 -9.33 -6.99
C HIS A 173 -14.74 -9.68 -5.93
N HIS A 174 -15.02 -10.71 -5.14
CA HIS A 174 -14.21 -11.12 -3.99
C HIS A 174 -13.74 -12.57 -4.21
N ARG A 175 -12.42 -12.77 -4.20
CA ARG A 175 -11.78 -14.09 -4.24
C ARG A 175 -11.40 -14.55 -2.84
N ILE A 176 -11.35 -15.87 -2.67
CA ILE A 176 -10.95 -16.55 -1.44
C ILE A 176 -9.81 -17.50 -1.83
N ILE A 177 -8.60 -17.15 -1.42
CA ILE A 177 -7.37 -17.90 -1.73
C ILE A 177 -6.81 -18.55 -0.46
N HIS A 178 -6.20 -19.72 -0.62
CA HIS A 178 -5.44 -20.39 0.42
C HIS A 178 -3.95 -20.28 0.11
N TYR A 179 -3.12 -20.04 1.14
CA TYR A 179 -1.68 -20.22 1.07
C TYR A 179 -1.07 -20.47 2.44
N LEU A 180 0.16 -20.99 2.45
CA LEU A 180 1.02 -21.06 3.62
C LEU A 180 1.82 -19.76 3.78
N PHE A 181 1.85 -19.17 4.98
CA PHE A 181 2.68 -18.01 5.30
C PHE A 181 3.17 -18.07 6.74
N GLY A 182 4.49 -17.91 6.95
CA GLY A 182 5.09 -17.90 8.29
C GLY A 182 4.83 -19.17 9.13
N GLY A 183 4.59 -20.30 8.47
CA GLY A 183 4.15 -21.55 9.10
C GLY A 183 2.73 -21.50 9.67
N MET A 184 1.80 -20.87 8.95
CA MET A 184 0.34 -20.90 9.17
C MET A 184 -0.37 -21.20 7.85
N LYS A 185 -1.48 -21.94 7.91
CA LYS A 185 -2.45 -22.11 6.82
C LYS A 185 -3.42 -20.93 6.84
N CYS A 186 -3.36 -20.10 5.81
CA CYS A 186 -4.07 -18.84 5.71
C CYS A 186 -5.15 -18.90 4.63
N LEU A 187 -6.38 -18.53 4.97
CA LEU A 187 -7.49 -18.34 4.03
C LEU A 187 -7.82 -16.85 3.93
N ILE A 188 -7.52 -16.25 2.77
CA ILE A 188 -7.51 -14.80 2.56
C ILE A 188 -8.61 -14.39 1.58
N ARG A 189 -9.47 -13.47 2.01
CA ARG A 189 -10.37 -12.73 1.11
C ARG A 189 -9.66 -11.51 0.52
N HIS A 190 -9.83 -11.28 -0.78
CA HIS A 190 -9.50 -10.00 -1.40
C HIS A 190 -10.48 -9.63 -2.53
N GLU A 191 -10.65 -8.34 -2.78
CA GLU A 191 -11.30 -7.82 -3.99
C GLU A 191 -10.37 -8.02 -5.20
N THR A 192 -10.91 -8.16 -6.41
CA THR A 192 -10.12 -8.28 -7.65
C THR A 192 -10.73 -7.46 -8.78
N ASP A 193 -9.95 -6.51 -9.29
CA ASP A 193 -10.42 -5.45 -10.19
C ASP A 193 -10.67 -5.94 -11.62
N GLY A 194 -10.09 -7.08 -12.02
CA GLY A 194 -10.35 -7.69 -13.32
C GLY A 194 -9.55 -8.96 -13.61
N TYR A 195 -9.66 -9.44 -14.85
CA TYR A 195 -8.80 -10.50 -15.40
C TYR A 195 -8.59 -10.36 -16.92
N ILE A 196 -7.64 -11.12 -17.48
CA ILE A 196 -7.38 -11.19 -18.92
C ILE A 196 -7.78 -12.58 -19.43
N ASP A 197 -8.58 -12.68 -20.50
CA ASP A 197 -8.68 -13.95 -21.24
C ASP A 197 -7.41 -14.20 -22.05
N SER A 198 -6.57 -15.12 -21.56
CA SER A 198 -5.36 -15.60 -22.24
C SER A 198 -5.64 -16.28 -23.60
N LYS A 199 -6.90 -16.60 -23.92
CA LYS A 199 -7.30 -17.19 -25.21
C LYS A 199 -7.78 -16.16 -26.25
N GLY A 200 -7.83 -14.88 -25.89
CA GLY A 200 -8.08 -13.77 -26.83
C GLY A 200 -9.48 -13.72 -27.43
N ASN A 201 -10.44 -14.50 -26.92
CA ASN A 201 -11.80 -14.51 -27.46
C ASN A 201 -12.56 -13.29 -26.91
N ALA A 202 -12.67 -12.23 -27.72
CA ALA A 202 -13.45 -11.04 -27.35
C ALA A 202 -14.94 -11.35 -27.06
N ASP A 203 -15.43 -12.50 -27.54
CA ASP A 203 -16.77 -13.05 -27.30
C ASP A 203 -16.85 -13.98 -26.07
N SER A 204 -15.77 -14.15 -25.30
CA SER A 204 -15.76 -14.95 -24.04
C SER A 204 -16.45 -14.24 -22.86
N VAL A 205 -17.31 -13.25 -23.13
CA VAL A 205 -18.23 -12.72 -22.13
C VAL A 205 -19.07 -13.89 -21.61
N PRO A 206 -19.23 -14.07 -20.29
CA PRO A 206 -20.21 -15.02 -19.76
C PRO A 206 -21.58 -14.67 -20.33
N LYS A 207 -22.06 -15.47 -21.31
CA LYS A 207 -23.38 -15.28 -21.92
C LYS A 207 -24.39 -15.21 -20.78
N ALA A 208 -25.22 -14.17 -20.81
CA ALA A 208 -26.02 -13.75 -19.67
C ALA A 208 -26.65 -14.94 -18.96
N ALA A 209 -26.44 -15.04 -17.65
CA ALA A 209 -27.26 -15.91 -16.81
C ALA A 209 -28.71 -15.57 -17.14
N SER A 210 -29.47 -16.54 -17.65
CA SER A 210 -30.86 -16.37 -18.00
C SER A 210 -31.60 -15.98 -16.74
N VAL A 211 -31.93 -14.69 -16.58
CA VAL A 211 -32.56 -14.14 -15.37
C VAL A 211 -33.84 -14.91 -15.03
N VAL A 212 -34.47 -15.52 -16.04
CA VAL A 212 -35.57 -16.50 -15.97
C VAL A 212 -35.28 -17.68 -15.02
N ASP A 213 -34.09 -18.31 -15.06
CA ASP A 213 -33.68 -19.36 -14.10
C ASP A 213 -33.63 -18.74 -12.68
N GLY A 214 -33.03 -17.55 -12.56
CA GLY A 214 -32.88 -16.83 -11.29
C GLY A 214 -34.21 -16.46 -10.61
N VAL A 215 -35.28 -16.19 -11.37
CA VAL A 215 -36.62 -16.01 -10.78
C VAL A 215 -37.16 -17.32 -10.23
N SER A 216 -36.89 -18.45 -10.90
CA SER A 216 -37.29 -19.78 -10.41
C SER A 216 -36.52 -20.17 -9.14
N ASP A 217 -35.22 -19.89 -9.07
CA ASP A 217 -34.41 -20.12 -7.86
C ASP A 217 -34.82 -19.19 -6.71
N LEU A 218 -35.15 -17.93 -6.97
CA LEU A 218 -35.69 -17.00 -5.97
C LEU A 218 -37.06 -17.46 -5.44
N LEU A 219 -37.96 -17.92 -6.32
CA LEU A 219 -39.25 -18.48 -5.92
C LEU A 219 -39.09 -19.80 -5.15
N GLY A 220 -38.12 -20.64 -5.52
CA GLY A 220 -37.74 -21.83 -4.76
C GLY A 220 -37.24 -21.50 -3.36
N ALA A 221 -36.33 -20.53 -3.24
CA ALA A 221 -35.78 -20.07 -1.96
C ALA A 221 -36.86 -19.44 -1.04
N VAL A 222 -37.86 -18.76 -1.62
CA VAL A 222 -39.03 -18.27 -0.86
C VAL A 222 -39.95 -19.41 -0.44
N SER A 223 -40.13 -20.43 -1.29
CA SER A 223 -41.07 -21.54 -1.06
C SER A 223 -40.60 -22.55 0.00
N ILE A 224 -39.30 -22.62 0.30
CA ILE A 224 -38.73 -23.51 1.35
C ILE A 224 -38.61 -22.74 2.68
N SER A 225 -39.66 -22.00 3.06
CA SER A 225 -39.71 -21.23 4.32
C SER A 225 -40.82 -21.67 5.29
N GLU A 226 -41.72 -22.57 4.88
CA GLU A 226 -42.79 -23.12 5.72
C GLU A 226 -42.68 -24.65 5.86
N THR A 227 -41.80 -25.12 6.76
CA THR A 227 -42.00 -26.24 7.74
C THR A 227 -40.65 -26.74 8.28
N GLY A 228 -40.03 -25.98 9.19
CA GLY A 228 -38.79 -26.39 9.84
C GLY A 228 -38.50 -25.51 11.06
N LYS A 229 -37.90 -26.09 12.11
CA LYS A 229 -37.53 -25.32 13.31
C LYS A 229 -36.46 -24.29 12.94
N SER A 230 -36.68 -23.03 13.32
CA SER A 230 -35.82 -21.91 12.95
C SER A 230 -34.45 -21.96 13.64
N ILE A 231 -33.49 -22.58 12.97
CA ILE A 231 -32.05 -22.33 13.18
C ILE A 231 -31.68 -21.07 12.37
N GLY A 232 -30.62 -20.36 12.78
CA GLY A 232 -30.32 -18.97 12.40
C GLY A 232 -30.63 -18.57 10.95
N LYS A 233 -31.40 -17.46 10.78
CA LYS A 233 -31.67 -16.90 9.45
C LYS A 233 -30.36 -16.49 8.76
N GLN A 234 -30.01 -17.20 7.70
CA GLN A 234 -29.03 -16.78 6.69
C GLN A 234 -29.37 -15.36 6.21
N LEU A 235 -28.40 -14.43 6.28
CA LEU A 235 -28.62 -13.03 5.89
C LEU A 235 -28.15 -12.73 4.46
N VAL A 236 -27.35 -13.62 3.87
CA VAL A 236 -26.81 -13.49 2.52
C VAL A 236 -27.34 -14.59 1.60
N THR A 237 -28.20 -14.23 0.65
CA THR A 237 -28.71 -15.14 -0.39
C THR A 237 -27.60 -15.54 -1.35
N VAL A 238 -27.53 -16.82 -1.71
CA VAL A 238 -26.55 -17.36 -2.67
C VAL A 238 -27.26 -17.79 -3.95
N VAL A 239 -26.88 -17.20 -5.08
CA VAL A 239 -27.32 -17.62 -6.42
C VAL A 239 -26.21 -18.43 -7.07
N LYS A 240 -26.48 -19.69 -7.43
CA LYS A 240 -25.49 -20.52 -8.13
C LYS A 240 -25.39 -20.13 -9.60
N THR A 241 -24.17 -20.02 -10.11
CA THR A 241 -23.88 -19.59 -11.49
C THR A 241 -23.29 -20.72 -12.33
N LYS A 242 -23.29 -20.51 -13.65
CA LYS A 242 -22.61 -21.36 -14.63
C LYS A 242 -21.25 -20.76 -15.06
N THR A 243 -20.73 -19.77 -14.32
CA THR A 243 -19.40 -19.17 -14.51
C THR A 243 -18.31 -20.13 -14.01
N ARG A 244 -17.18 -20.16 -14.72
CA ARG A 244 -16.01 -20.94 -14.31
C ARG A 244 -15.07 -20.06 -13.47
N PRO A 245 -14.38 -20.61 -12.45
CA PRO A 245 -13.33 -19.89 -11.75
C PRO A 245 -12.27 -19.37 -12.73
N VAL A 246 -11.89 -18.11 -12.56
CA VAL A 246 -10.85 -17.45 -13.35
C VAL A 246 -9.46 -17.86 -12.85
N ASP A 247 -8.49 -18.03 -13.74
CA ASP A 247 -7.13 -18.41 -13.35
C ASP A 247 -6.45 -17.31 -12.53
N LEU A 248 -5.79 -17.67 -11.43
CA LEU A 248 -4.97 -16.77 -10.61
C LEU A 248 -3.85 -16.12 -11.45
N ALA A 249 -3.27 -16.86 -12.40
CA ALA A 249 -2.27 -16.33 -13.34
C ALA A 249 -2.81 -15.23 -14.28
N SER A 250 -4.13 -15.08 -14.37
CA SER A 250 -4.82 -14.15 -15.28
C SER A 250 -5.46 -12.93 -14.62
N THR A 251 -5.59 -12.93 -13.29
CA THR A 251 -6.20 -11.81 -12.54
C THR A 251 -5.30 -10.58 -12.46
N LEU A 252 -5.94 -9.40 -12.43
CA LEU A 252 -5.24 -8.11 -12.42
C LEU A 252 -5.79 -7.15 -11.36
N GLU A 253 -4.92 -6.21 -10.99
CA GLU A 253 -5.18 -5.03 -10.17
C GLU A 253 -5.09 -3.78 -11.08
N ILE A 254 -5.96 -2.79 -10.85
CA ILE A 254 -6.07 -1.54 -11.62
C ILE A 254 -5.72 -0.36 -10.70
N LYS A 255 -4.78 0.48 -11.12
CA LYS A 255 -4.52 1.78 -10.47
C LYS A 255 -4.48 2.92 -11.48
N THR A 256 -5.10 4.04 -11.12
CA THR A 256 -5.02 5.29 -11.90
C THR A 256 -4.07 6.29 -11.24
N ARG A 257 -3.27 6.99 -12.05
CA ARG A 257 -2.41 8.10 -11.62
C ARG A 257 -2.42 9.24 -12.64
N ALA A 258 -2.14 10.45 -12.20
CA ALA A 258 -1.92 11.57 -13.12
C ALA A 258 -0.61 11.36 -13.91
N ALA A 259 -0.61 11.58 -15.22
CA ALA A 259 0.57 11.41 -16.09
C ALA A 259 1.76 12.34 -15.76
N SER A 260 1.59 13.27 -14.81
CA SER A 260 2.67 14.05 -14.21
C SER A 260 3.49 13.28 -13.15
N ARG A 261 3.05 12.09 -12.75
CA ARG A 261 3.66 11.23 -11.73
C ARG A 261 3.96 9.84 -12.31
N MET A 262 4.84 9.11 -11.64
CA MET A 262 4.95 7.65 -11.80
C MET A 262 4.24 7.01 -10.60
N LEU A 263 3.67 5.83 -10.77
CA LEU A 263 3.27 4.99 -9.64
C LEU A 263 4.53 4.54 -8.89
N ASP A 264 4.57 4.68 -7.57
CA ASP A 264 5.57 3.99 -6.76
C ASP A 264 5.13 2.54 -6.57
N MET A 265 6.04 1.59 -6.76
CA MET A 265 5.73 0.17 -6.52
C MET A 265 5.59 -0.12 -5.02
N ALA A 266 6.27 0.64 -4.15
CA ALA A 266 6.16 0.45 -2.70
C ALA A 266 4.73 0.67 -2.15
N ASP A 267 3.94 1.53 -2.80
CA ASP A 267 2.53 1.77 -2.47
C ASP A 267 1.64 0.53 -2.75
N VAL A 268 1.97 -0.26 -3.78
CA VAL A 268 1.07 -1.28 -4.35
C VAL A 268 1.57 -2.72 -4.19
N THR A 269 2.87 -2.97 -4.14
CA THR A 269 3.39 -4.33 -3.98
C THR A 269 2.91 -5.03 -2.69
N PRO A 270 2.73 -4.36 -1.53
CA PRO A 270 2.12 -4.99 -0.36
C PRO A 270 0.69 -5.52 -0.63
N GLN A 271 -0.11 -4.80 -1.42
CA GLN A 271 -1.44 -5.24 -1.83
C GLN A 271 -1.35 -6.46 -2.76
N LEU A 272 -0.53 -6.36 -3.80
CA LEU A 272 -0.32 -7.39 -4.82
C LEU A 272 0.28 -8.69 -4.24
N TRP A 273 1.14 -8.58 -3.23
CA TRP A 273 1.73 -9.69 -2.49
C TRP A 273 0.68 -10.46 -1.68
N ILE A 274 -0.19 -9.76 -0.93
CA ILE A 274 -1.24 -10.41 -0.13
C ILE A 274 -2.29 -11.10 -1.01
N SER A 275 -2.65 -10.51 -2.15
CA SER A 275 -3.59 -11.11 -3.11
C SER A 275 -2.93 -11.99 -4.18
N GLN A 276 -1.60 -12.17 -4.12
CA GLN A 276 -0.78 -12.86 -5.13
C GLN A 276 -1.18 -12.52 -6.58
N THR A 277 -1.48 -11.24 -6.84
CA THR A 277 -2.08 -10.79 -8.11
C THR A 277 -0.97 -10.45 -9.11
N PRO A 278 -0.81 -11.24 -10.20
CA PRO A 278 0.41 -11.20 -11.02
C PRO A 278 0.44 -10.06 -12.04
N ILE A 279 -0.69 -9.40 -12.31
CA ILE A 279 -0.81 -8.39 -13.36
C ILE A 279 -1.23 -7.05 -12.76
N LEU A 280 -0.48 -5.99 -13.08
CA LEU A 280 -0.80 -4.62 -12.71
C LEU A 280 -1.11 -3.81 -13.96
N VAL A 281 -2.28 -3.18 -13.97
CA VAL A 281 -2.71 -2.20 -14.98
C VAL A 281 -2.59 -0.80 -14.39
N ILE A 282 -1.87 0.08 -15.07
CA ILE A 282 -1.67 1.47 -14.64
C ILE A 282 -2.23 2.43 -15.70
N GLY A 283 -3.34 3.07 -15.39
CA GLY A 283 -3.94 4.13 -16.21
C GLY A 283 -3.33 5.50 -15.88
N TYR A 284 -2.52 6.05 -16.78
CA TYR A 284 -1.97 7.40 -16.64
C TYR A 284 -2.82 8.43 -17.40
N HIS A 285 -3.41 9.39 -16.66
CA HIS A 285 -4.33 10.37 -17.24
C HIS A 285 -3.72 11.77 -17.46
N GLN A 286 -4.12 12.41 -18.56
CA GLN A 286 -3.89 13.83 -18.81
C GLN A 286 -5.19 14.46 -19.35
N TYR A 287 -5.61 15.60 -18.79
CA TYR A 287 -6.88 16.29 -19.13
C TYR A 287 -8.13 15.37 -19.13
N ARG A 288 -8.15 14.41 -18.18
CA ARG A 288 -9.16 13.34 -18.02
C ARG A 288 -9.19 12.25 -19.11
N MET A 289 -8.19 12.20 -20.00
CA MET A 289 -8.04 11.15 -21.01
C MET A 289 -6.90 10.20 -20.64
N PHE A 290 -7.09 8.89 -20.91
CA PHE A 290 -6.18 7.82 -20.52
C PHE A 290 -5.42 7.26 -21.73
N ASN A 291 -4.56 8.10 -22.31
CA ASN A 291 -3.81 7.78 -23.53
C ASN A 291 -2.58 6.88 -23.27
N ASN A 292 -2.18 6.68 -22.01
CA ASN A 292 -1.09 5.80 -21.60
C ASN A 292 -1.62 4.82 -20.56
N VAL A 293 -2.04 3.64 -21.00
CA VAL A 293 -2.44 2.53 -20.13
C VAL A 293 -1.39 1.45 -20.22
N GLN A 294 -0.66 1.24 -19.13
CA GLN A 294 0.41 0.26 -19.04
C GLN A 294 -0.14 -1.03 -18.46
N LYS A 295 0.31 -2.18 -18.98
CA LYS A 295 -0.06 -3.51 -18.54
C LYS A 295 1.21 -4.31 -18.28
N ARG A 296 1.50 -4.63 -17.01
CA ARG A 296 2.71 -5.33 -16.60
C ARG A 296 2.33 -6.66 -15.94
N ASN A 297 3.04 -7.74 -16.26
CA ASN A 297 3.24 -8.76 -15.25
C ASN A 297 4.21 -8.18 -14.21
N VAL A 298 3.94 -8.41 -12.92
CA VAL A 298 4.69 -7.89 -11.79
C VAL A 298 5.06 -9.00 -10.79
N THR A 299 5.01 -10.26 -11.20
CA THR A 299 5.30 -11.43 -10.34
C THR A 299 6.73 -11.38 -9.80
N GLN A 300 7.70 -10.95 -10.62
CA GLN A 300 9.08 -10.80 -10.16
C GLN A 300 9.21 -9.66 -9.13
N GLU A 301 8.61 -8.50 -9.39
CA GLU A 301 8.62 -7.36 -8.45
C GLU A 301 7.93 -7.68 -7.11
N ILE A 302 6.97 -8.62 -7.09
CA ILE A 302 6.38 -9.16 -5.85
C ILE A 302 7.38 -10.01 -5.08
N HIS A 303 8.08 -10.94 -5.74
CA HIS A 303 9.10 -11.79 -5.10
C HIS A 303 10.33 -11.00 -4.64
N ASP A 304 10.80 -10.03 -5.43
CA ASP A 304 11.91 -9.14 -5.07
C ASP A 304 11.57 -8.31 -3.83
N TRP A 305 10.33 -7.82 -3.74
CA TRP A 305 9.83 -7.11 -2.57
C TRP A 305 9.68 -8.04 -1.36
N GLU A 306 9.18 -9.26 -1.53
CA GLU A 306 9.04 -10.27 -0.48
C GLU A 306 10.41 -10.66 0.11
N ALA A 307 11.42 -10.84 -0.73
CA ALA A 307 12.80 -11.06 -0.31
C ALA A 307 13.36 -9.85 0.47
N ALA A 308 13.17 -8.63 -0.04
CA ALA A 308 13.62 -7.40 0.60
C ALA A 308 12.91 -7.10 1.94
N ASN A 309 11.68 -7.60 2.15
CA ASN A 309 10.86 -7.32 3.33
C ASN A 309 10.86 -8.45 4.38
N GLN A 310 11.67 -9.51 4.23
CA GLN A 310 11.63 -10.68 5.12
C GLN A 310 11.63 -10.34 6.63
N THR A 311 12.42 -9.37 7.09
CA THR A 311 12.40 -8.92 8.49
C THR A 311 11.01 -8.46 8.94
N ALA A 312 10.30 -7.68 8.13
CA ALA A 312 8.94 -7.22 8.42
C ALA A 312 7.92 -8.35 8.28
N LEU A 313 8.09 -9.26 7.31
CA LEU A 313 7.19 -10.40 7.10
C LEU A 313 7.29 -11.44 8.23
N ARG A 314 8.49 -11.72 8.74
CA ARG A 314 8.70 -12.57 9.91
C ARG A 314 8.10 -11.94 11.18
N LYS A 315 8.18 -10.60 11.33
CA LYS A 315 7.48 -9.86 12.40
C LYS A 315 5.95 -9.94 12.27
N LEU A 316 5.40 -9.81 11.07
CA LEU A 316 3.98 -9.97 10.78
C LEU A 316 3.49 -11.38 11.13
N ALA A 317 4.24 -12.42 10.75
CA ALA A 317 3.93 -13.81 11.09
C ALA A 317 3.93 -14.05 12.62
N LEU A 318 4.92 -13.52 13.34
CA LEU A 318 4.95 -13.60 14.81
C LEU A 318 3.79 -12.81 15.45
N LEU A 319 3.43 -11.64 14.92
CA LEU A 319 2.33 -10.83 15.45
C LEU A 319 0.98 -11.52 15.27
N LEU A 320 0.73 -12.11 14.10
CA LEU A 320 -0.50 -12.89 13.84
C LEU A 320 -0.63 -14.06 14.83
N LYS A 321 0.46 -14.79 15.07
CA LYS A 321 0.51 -15.87 16.09
C LYS A 321 0.22 -15.35 17.49
N LYS A 322 0.94 -14.32 17.94
CA LYS A 322 0.73 -13.71 19.28
C LYS A 322 -0.70 -13.20 19.49
N ILE A 323 -1.33 -12.59 18.48
CA ILE A 323 -2.73 -12.17 18.57
C ILE A 323 -3.63 -13.41 18.72
N SER A 324 -3.51 -14.41 17.85
CA SER A 324 -4.32 -15.63 17.91
C SER A 324 -4.14 -16.38 19.24
N GLU A 325 -2.92 -16.49 19.75
CA GLU A 325 -2.58 -17.09 21.05
C GLU A 325 -3.24 -16.35 22.22
N VAL A 326 -3.13 -15.01 22.28
CA VAL A 326 -3.76 -14.19 23.33
C VAL A 326 -5.28 -14.33 23.33
N VAL A 327 -5.90 -14.42 22.15
CA VAL A 327 -7.36 -14.59 22.05
C VAL A 327 -7.78 -16.03 22.35
N ALA A 328 -7.00 -17.04 21.96
CA ALA A 328 -7.28 -18.45 22.27
C ALA A 328 -7.24 -18.77 23.78
N HIS A 329 -6.39 -18.07 24.55
CA HIS A 329 -6.33 -18.19 26.01
C HIS A 329 -7.32 -17.28 26.76
N SER A 330 -8.12 -16.46 26.06
CA SER A 330 -9.19 -15.67 26.67
C SER A 330 -10.44 -16.52 26.95
N SER A 331 -11.15 -16.23 28.04
CA SER A 331 -12.34 -16.98 28.47
C SER A 331 -13.42 -17.10 27.38
N ASP A 332 -13.61 -16.01 26.64
CA ASP A 332 -14.69 -15.87 25.67
C ASP A 332 -14.23 -16.27 24.25
N ARG A 333 -12.93 -16.60 24.09
CA ARG A 333 -12.24 -16.92 22.82
C ARG A 333 -12.45 -15.86 21.72
N ASN A 334 -12.70 -14.61 22.12
CA ASN A 334 -12.89 -13.47 21.24
C ASN A 334 -12.32 -12.18 21.85
N ALA A 335 -11.89 -11.25 21.00
CA ALA A 335 -11.28 -9.99 21.42
C ALA A 335 -11.36 -8.91 20.34
N THR A 336 -10.99 -7.69 20.72
CA THR A 336 -10.74 -6.57 19.81
C THR A 336 -9.26 -6.18 19.85
N VAL A 337 -8.61 -6.23 18.70
CA VAL A 337 -7.28 -5.64 18.47
C VAL A 337 -7.48 -4.19 18.07
N LYS A 338 -6.88 -3.25 18.80
CA LYS A 338 -6.91 -1.82 18.50
C LYS A 338 -5.49 -1.27 18.39
N TYR A 339 -5.25 -0.45 17.37
CA TYR A 339 -4.06 0.36 17.22
C TYR A 339 -4.46 1.84 17.16
N ASN A 340 -3.81 2.67 17.96
CA ASN A 340 -4.12 4.11 18.12
C ASN A 340 -2.88 4.99 17.85
N GLY A 341 -2.07 4.61 16.87
CA GLY A 341 -0.76 5.20 16.62
C GLY A 341 0.33 4.74 17.60
N GLY A 342 1.57 5.17 17.35
CA GLY A 342 2.73 4.86 18.20
C GLY A 342 3.32 3.46 17.97
N LYS A 343 3.92 2.87 19.02
CA LYS A 343 4.74 1.65 18.92
C LYS A 343 4.11 0.38 19.51
N LYS A 344 2.82 0.40 19.89
CA LYS A 344 2.09 -0.75 20.44
C LYS A 344 0.65 -0.83 19.93
N LEU A 345 0.12 -2.04 19.85
CA LEU A 345 -1.32 -2.30 19.76
C LEU A 345 -1.81 -2.95 21.06
N THR A 346 -3.11 -2.85 21.32
CA THR A 346 -3.76 -3.38 22.53
C THR A 346 -4.82 -4.41 22.12
N VAL A 347 -4.79 -5.58 22.76
CA VAL A 347 -5.81 -6.64 22.61
C VAL A 347 -6.74 -6.55 23.82
N THR A 348 -8.05 -6.46 23.60
CA THR A 348 -9.05 -6.21 24.65
C THR A 348 -10.21 -7.20 24.61
N THR A 349 -10.68 -7.65 25.77
CA THR A 349 -11.98 -8.35 25.88
C THR A 349 -13.12 -7.39 25.56
N GLY A 350 -14.22 -7.92 25.07
CA GLY A 350 -15.46 -7.18 24.90
C GLY A 350 -16.60 -8.15 24.62
N LYS A 351 -17.82 -7.80 25.01
CA LYS A 351 -18.99 -8.64 24.74
C LYS A 351 -19.35 -8.55 23.26
N GLN A 352 -18.70 -9.39 22.45
CA GLN A 352 -18.80 -9.38 21.00
C GLN A 352 -20.00 -10.21 20.52
N GLU A 353 -20.63 -9.78 19.43
CA GLU A 353 -21.49 -10.68 18.66
C GLU A 353 -20.62 -11.67 17.87
N ARG A 354 -21.10 -12.91 17.65
CA ARG A 354 -20.46 -13.91 16.78
C ARG A 354 -20.06 -13.28 15.44
N ALA A 355 -18.86 -13.59 14.94
CA ALA A 355 -18.39 -13.13 13.62
C ALA A 355 -19.26 -13.67 12.46
N LEU A 356 -19.96 -14.79 12.68
CA LEU A 356 -20.78 -15.50 11.68
C LEU A 356 -22.19 -15.85 12.21
N PRO A 357 -23.13 -16.21 11.32
CA PRO A 357 -24.30 -17.01 11.66
C PRO A 357 -23.91 -18.33 12.34
N GLU A 358 -24.76 -18.81 13.26
CA GLU A 358 -24.43 -19.98 14.08
C GLU A 358 -24.27 -21.28 13.25
N ASP A 359 -25.00 -21.41 12.14
CA ASP A 359 -24.91 -22.56 11.23
C ASP A 359 -23.58 -22.63 10.45
N LEU A 360 -22.84 -21.53 10.34
CA LEU A 360 -21.52 -21.52 9.69
C LEU A 360 -20.38 -21.99 10.60
N TYR A 361 -20.55 -21.99 11.93
CA TYR A 361 -19.54 -22.57 12.83
C TYR A 361 -19.48 -24.10 12.74
N LEU A 362 -20.59 -24.73 12.35
CA LEU A 362 -20.68 -26.19 12.15
C LEU A 362 -19.71 -26.71 11.07
N LEU A 363 -19.21 -25.83 10.19
CA LEU A 363 -18.18 -26.16 9.20
C LEU A 363 -16.84 -26.59 9.81
N TRP A 364 -16.57 -26.26 11.09
CA TRP A 364 -15.41 -26.75 11.83
C TRP A 364 -15.65 -28.10 12.53
N ASP A 365 -16.90 -28.53 12.66
CA ASP A 365 -17.28 -29.77 13.34
C ASP A 365 -17.38 -30.99 12.39
N VAL A 366 -17.25 -30.76 11.07
CA VAL A 366 -17.31 -31.81 10.03
C VAL A 366 -16.07 -32.70 10.06
N LYS A 367 -16.03 -33.64 11.01
CA LYS A 367 -15.08 -34.76 11.00
C LYS A 367 -15.49 -35.76 9.93
N LYS A 368 -14.56 -36.16 9.05
CA LYS A 368 -14.75 -37.33 8.21
C LYS A 368 -14.89 -38.59 9.07
N GLN A 369 -15.88 -39.42 8.75
CA GLN A 369 -15.89 -40.83 9.17
C GLN A 369 -14.85 -41.58 8.32
N GLY A 370 -13.58 -41.49 8.75
CA GLY A 370 -12.49 -42.28 8.19
C GLY A 370 -12.46 -43.65 8.85
N THR A 371 -12.92 -44.66 8.11
CA THR A 371 -12.90 -46.11 8.41
C THR A 371 -11.75 -46.59 9.30
N ASP A 372 -12.04 -46.86 10.58
CA ASP A 372 -11.30 -47.83 11.39
C ASP A 372 -11.75 -49.25 10.98
N ASP A 373 -11.28 -49.75 9.84
CA ASP A 373 -11.43 -51.16 9.48
C ASP A 373 -10.35 -51.66 8.49
N ASP A 374 -9.14 -51.90 9.01
CA ASP A 374 -8.21 -52.88 8.44
C ASP A 374 -7.20 -53.38 9.50
N MET A 375 -7.69 -54.18 10.46
CA MET A 375 -6.84 -54.81 11.48
C MET A 375 -6.11 -56.05 10.92
N ILE A 376 -4.95 -55.85 10.27
CA ILE A 376 -4.03 -56.96 9.98
C ILE A 376 -2.98 -57.08 11.10
N GLN A 377 -3.13 -58.14 11.90
CA GLN A 377 -2.09 -58.61 12.82
C GLN A 377 -1.09 -59.49 12.08
N ASP A 378 0.21 -59.29 12.29
CA ASP A 378 1.16 -60.41 12.36
C ASP A 378 2.29 -60.12 13.38
N ARG A 379 2.85 -61.17 13.96
CA ARG A 379 3.68 -61.12 15.17
C ARG A 379 4.60 -62.35 15.30
N GLY A 380 5.67 -62.45 14.50
CA GLY A 380 6.47 -63.68 14.43
C GLY A 380 7.98 -63.58 14.13
N LYS A 381 8.79 -63.56 15.21
CA LYS A 381 10.09 -64.24 15.38
C LYS A 381 11.29 -63.97 14.42
N ALA A 382 12.33 -63.42 15.03
CA ALA A 382 13.74 -63.44 14.62
C ALA A 382 14.35 -64.85 14.43
N ILE A 383 15.57 -64.90 13.86
CA ILE A 383 16.73 -65.65 14.42
C ILE A 383 18.09 -65.15 13.83
N ASP A 384 18.88 -64.53 14.71
CA ASP A 384 20.33 -64.73 15.01
C ASP A 384 21.50 -64.48 14.01
N ALA A 385 22.67 -64.24 14.64
CA ALA A 385 24.07 -64.43 14.21
C ALA A 385 24.73 -63.45 13.19
N SER A 386 26.03 -63.08 13.32
CA SER A 386 26.98 -63.12 14.46
C SER A 386 28.28 -62.31 14.15
N HIS A 387 29.20 -62.23 15.14
CA HIS A 387 30.58 -61.67 15.14
C HIS A 387 30.74 -60.17 15.49
N THR A 388 31.34 -59.76 16.63
CA THR A 388 32.71 -59.92 17.21
C THR A 388 33.82 -59.25 16.37
N LYS A 389 34.81 -58.49 16.88
CA LYS A 389 35.35 -58.16 18.24
C LYS A 389 36.27 -56.90 18.09
N SER A 390 36.85 -56.16 19.06
CA SER A 390 37.06 -56.16 20.53
C SER A 390 37.20 -54.69 21.05
N LEU A 391 37.60 -54.47 22.31
CA LEU A 391 38.28 -53.24 22.80
C LEU A 391 39.81 -53.31 22.45
N GLU A 392 40.76 -52.37 22.64
CA GLU A 392 41.25 -51.44 23.70
C GLU A 392 42.37 -50.53 23.07
N SER A 393 43.03 -49.49 23.63
CA SER A 393 42.77 -48.48 24.69
C SER A 393 43.94 -47.44 24.81
N VAL A 394 43.70 -46.17 25.21
CA VAL A 394 44.65 -45.11 25.72
C VAL A 394 45.82 -44.60 24.78
N PRO A 395 46.58 -43.49 25.05
CA PRO A 395 46.83 -42.45 24.00
C PRO A 395 48.26 -41.81 23.88
N ALA A 396 48.34 -40.73 23.07
CA ALA A 396 49.37 -39.64 23.02
C ALA A 396 50.71 -39.91 22.27
N PRO A 397 51.56 -38.90 21.95
CA PRO A 397 51.37 -37.44 21.76
C PRO A 397 51.97 -36.88 20.42
N GLY A 398 51.79 -35.58 20.08
CA GLY A 398 52.65 -34.91 19.07
C GLY A 398 52.31 -33.47 18.64
N HIS A 399 53.32 -32.58 18.64
CA HIS A 399 53.50 -31.27 17.95
C HIS A 399 52.35 -30.21 17.97
N ILE A 400 52.51 -29.00 18.54
CA ILE A 400 53.42 -27.87 18.14
C ILE A 400 53.08 -27.41 16.70
N GLN A 401 52.66 -26.17 16.43
CA GLN A 401 53.27 -24.91 16.87
C GLN A 401 52.29 -23.73 17.09
N ARG A 402 52.73 -22.75 17.89
CA ARG A 402 52.08 -21.45 18.15
C ARG A 402 53.14 -20.36 18.04
N VAL A 403 52.78 -19.17 17.53
CA VAL A 403 53.61 -17.95 17.63
C VAL A 403 52.72 -16.79 18.06
N MET A 404 53.20 -16.01 19.03
CA MET A 404 52.61 -14.76 19.53
C MET A 404 53.73 -13.75 19.77
N SER A 405 53.42 -12.47 19.57
CA SER A 405 53.95 -11.32 20.32
C SER A 405 53.11 -10.10 19.89
N ASP A 406 52.49 -9.28 20.75
CA ASP A 406 52.99 -8.55 21.94
C ASP A 406 54.13 -7.56 21.55
N ILE A 407 54.23 -6.32 22.06
CA ILE A 407 53.66 -5.74 23.29
C ILE A 407 53.55 -4.17 23.24
N VAL A 408 52.53 -3.61 23.93
CA VAL A 408 52.40 -2.32 24.71
C VAL A 408 53.28 -1.07 24.41
N GLY A 409 52.74 0.17 24.52
CA GLY A 409 53.61 1.39 24.66
C GLY A 409 53.07 2.85 24.75
N SER A 410 51.99 3.16 25.49
CA SER A 410 51.43 4.51 25.82
C SER A 410 52.26 5.82 25.69
N LYS A 411 51.62 6.95 25.26
CA LYS A 411 51.37 8.21 26.08
C LYS A 411 50.76 9.39 25.28
N GLN A 412 50.07 10.30 25.98
CA GLN A 412 49.75 11.68 25.52
C GLN A 412 50.91 12.65 25.78
N PRO A 413 50.89 13.84 25.14
CA PRO A 413 50.75 15.06 25.96
C PRO A 413 49.71 16.07 25.42
N SER A 414 49.58 17.18 26.14
CA SER A 414 48.56 18.22 26.02
C SER A 414 48.91 19.40 25.10
N GLY A 415 47.88 20.08 24.58
CA GLY A 415 47.75 21.54 24.62
C GLY A 415 48.69 22.39 23.75
N GLY A 416 48.13 23.00 22.71
CA GLY A 416 48.78 24.09 21.97
C GLY A 416 47.75 25.04 21.37
N VAL A 417 47.91 26.35 21.58
CA VAL A 417 47.08 27.39 20.97
C VAL A 417 47.72 27.79 19.62
N PRO A 418 47.02 27.66 18.48
CA PRO A 418 47.47 28.26 17.23
C PRO A 418 47.29 29.78 17.29
N ALA A 419 48.32 30.54 16.90
CA ALA A 419 48.26 31.99 16.85
C ALA A 419 47.28 32.50 15.78
N SER A 420 46.81 33.74 15.95
CA SER A 420 45.99 34.44 14.97
C SER A 420 46.74 34.67 13.65
N LEU A 421 46.38 33.92 12.62
CA LEU A 421 46.73 34.19 11.22
C LEU A 421 45.64 35.07 10.58
N PRO A 422 45.97 35.82 9.49
CA PRO A 422 45.19 36.98 9.09
C PRO A 422 43.81 36.64 8.55
N SER A 423 42.94 37.66 8.55
CA SER A 423 41.55 37.65 8.09
C SER A 423 41.32 36.74 6.87
N GLN A 424 40.64 35.62 7.08
CA GLN A 424 40.06 34.87 5.97
C GLN A 424 39.11 35.80 5.21
N ASN A 425 39.30 35.92 3.89
CA ASN A 425 38.26 36.40 3.00
C ASN A 425 37.08 35.43 3.08
N LYS A 426 36.09 35.73 3.96
CA LYS A 426 34.81 35.02 3.93
C LYS A 426 34.20 35.24 2.54
N MET A 427 34.15 34.18 1.74
CA MET A 427 33.37 34.19 0.50
C MET A 427 31.93 34.62 0.83
N PRO A 428 31.31 35.52 0.04
CA PRO A 428 29.94 35.93 0.24
C PRO A 428 29.03 34.73 0.44
N PHE A 429 28.18 34.78 1.47
CA PHE A 429 27.20 33.74 1.80
C PHE A 429 27.77 32.33 2.10
N SER A 430 29.06 32.15 2.44
CA SER A 430 29.61 30.82 2.77
C SER A 430 28.77 30.08 3.82
N ASP A 431 28.41 30.75 4.91
CA ASP A 431 27.60 30.21 6.01
C ASP A 431 26.18 29.74 5.55
N ILE A 432 25.70 30.23 4.40
CA ILE A 432 24.47 29.76 3.73
C ILE A 432 24.77 28.57 2.82
N VAL A 433 25.86 28.62 2.05
CA VAL A 433 26.33 27.53 1.18
C VAL A 433 26.60 26.25 1.98
N ASP A 434 27.29 26.35 3.11
CA ASP A 434 27.65 25.20 3.95
C ASP A 434 26.39 24.51 4.52
N CYS A 435 25.38 25.29 4.93
CA CYS A 435 24.05 24.77 5.28
C CYS A 435 23.29 24.18 4.07
N ALA A 436 23.38 24.81 2.89
CA ALA A 436 22.72 24.30 1.69
C ALA A 436 23.27 22.95 1.23
N VAL A 437 24.54 22.65 1.55
CA VAL A 437 25.16 21.33 1.34
C VAL A 437 24.72 20.32 2.42
N GLN A 438 24.69 20.71 3.69
CA GLN A 438 24.35 19.82 4.80
C GLN A 438 22.84 19.51 4.88
N ASP A 439 21.99 20.53 4.85
CA ASP A 439 20.55 20.43 5.08
C ASP A 439 19.73 20.45 3.76
N GLY A 440 20.36 20.87 2.66
CA GLY A 440 19.81 20.87 1.29
C GLY A 440 19.41 22.26 0.74
N LEU A 441 19.40 22.35 -0.59
CA LEU A 441 19.35 23.62 -1.36
C LEU A 441 18.16 24.54 -1.02
N ARG A 442 17.02 24.00 -0.59
CA ARG A 442 15.84 24.79 -0.16
C ARG A 442 16.12 25.77 0.98
N GLN A 443 17.16 25.55 1.79
CA GLN A 443 17.55 26.46 2.86
C GLN A 443 18.06 27.81 2.33
N ILE A 444 18.56 27.85 1.08
CA ILE A 444 19.02 29.08 0.44
C ILE A 444 17.87 30.08 0.34
N PHE A 445 16.71 29.66 -0.17
CA PHE A 445 15.53 30.52 -0.26
C PHE A 445 15.08 31.04 1.10
N ARG A 446 15.13 30.22 2.16
CA ARG A 446 14.75 30.65 3.52
C ARG A 446 15.70 31.71 4.06
N ARG A 447 17.01 31.48 3.96
CA ARG A 447 18.06 32.31 4.60
C ARG A 447 18.42 33.58 3.82
N MET A 448 18.13 33.64 2.53
CA MET A 448 18.45 34.82 1.71
C MET A 448 17.32 35.85 1.65
N SER A 449 17.66 37.02 1.11
CA SER A 449 16.75 38.11 0.75
C SER A 449 15.86 37.72 -0.45
N THR A 450 15.12 38.69 -1.01
CA THR A 450 14.52 38.56 -2.35
C THR A 450 15.16 39.50 -3.38
N SER A 451 16.48 39.64 -3.30
CA SER A 451 17.32 40.40 -4.23
C SER A 451 18.03 39.47 -5.21
N LEU A 452 17.75 39.61 -6.52
CA LEU A 452 18.26 38.70 -7.54
C LEU A 452 19.80 38.74 -7.69
N SER A 453 20.44 39.88 -7.39
CA SER A 453 21.90 40.02 -7.41
C SER A 453 22.59 39.19 -6.32
N ASP A 454 21.94 38.99 -5.18
CA ASP A 454 22.47 38.18 -4.08
C ASP A 454 22.54 36.72 -4.53
N TYR A 455 21.50 36.24 -5.24
CA TYR A 455 21.49 34.90 -5.83
C TYR A 455 22.52 34.76 -6.97
N GLN A 456 22.76 35.80 -7.77
CA GLN A 456 23.85 35.78 -8.78
C GLN A 456 25.22 35.59 -8.11
N SER A 457 25.53 36.37 -7.07
CA SER A 457 26.77 36.25 -6.31
C SER A 457 26.90 34.90 -5.57
N LEU A 458 25.80 34.37 -5.03
CA LEU A 458 25.77 33.01 -4.47
C LEU A 458 26.04 31.94 -5.54
N CYS A 459 25.45 32.04 -6.73
CA CYS A 459 25.64 31.02 -7.77
C CYS A 459 27.08 30.94 -8.26
N GLU A 460 27.77 32.07 -8.43
CA GLU A 460 29.22 32.09 -8.70
C GLU A 460 30.05 31.57 -7.49
N THR A 461 29.56 31.73 -6.25
CA THR A 461 30.21 31.14 -5.05
C THR A 461 30.04 29.62 -5.00
N LEU A 462 28.85 29.09 -5.31
CA LEU A 462 28.59 27.64 -5.41
C LEU A 462 29.46 27.00 -6.50
N LYS A 463 29.52 27.63 -7.67
CA LYS A 463 30.31 27.24 -8.85
C LYS A 463 31.83 27.27 -8.57
N SER A 464 32.34 28.33 -7.94
CA SER A 464 33.77 28.45 -7.58
C SER A 464 34.20 27.54 -6.44
N ARG A 465 33.28 27.14 -5.55
CA ARG A 465 33.49 26.05 -4.58
C ARG A 465 33.30 24.64 -5.17
N GLY A 466 33.01 24.51 -6.47
CA GLY A 466 32.90 23.22 -7.17
C GLY A 466 31.69 22.37 -6.77
N ILE A 467 30.63 22.99 -6.24
CA ILE A 467 29.45 22.27 -5.73
C ILE A 467 28.53 21.89 -6.90
N ASP A 468 28.30 20.60 -7.12
CA ASP A 468 27.29 20.12 -8.08
C ASP A 468 25.87 20.34 -7.52
N VAL A 469 25.35 21.54 -7.76
CA VAL A 469 23.97 21.92 -7.45
C VAL A 469 22.97 21.05 -8.22
N LEU A 470 23.29 20.64 -9.45
CA LEU A 470 22.36 19.92 -10.33
C LEU A 470 22.26 18.44 -9.97
N ALA A 471 23.31 17.84 -9.40
CA ALA A 471 23.41 16.40 -9.13
C ALA A 471 23.14 15.56 -10.40
N GLY A 472 23.77 15.96 -11.51
CA GLY A 472 23.58 15.37 -12.84
C GLY A 472 22.19 15.58 -13.51
N ARG A 473 21.29 16.37 -12.92
CA ARG A 473 19.91 16.54 -13.42
C ARG A 473 19.78 17.59 -14.51
N GLN A 474 19.05 17.26 -15.57
CA GLN A 474 18.64 18.24 -16.59
C GLN A 474 17.32 18.93 -16.21
N LEU A 475 16.94 19.96 -16.98
CA LEU A 475 15.68 20.70 -16.82
C LEU A 475 14.43 19.77 -16.82
N ARG A 476 14.49 18.68 -17.58
CA ARG A 476 13.47 17.61 -17.63
C ARG A 476 13.30 16.90 -16.29
N ASP A 477 14.41 16.56 -15.63
CA ASP A 477 14.43 15.83 -14.35
C ASP A 477 14.07 16.74 -13.19
N ILE A 478 14.48 18.00 -13.25
CA ILE A 478 14.04 19.06 -12.34
C ILE A 478 12.51 19.21 -12.42
N MET A 479 11.93 19.25 -13.63
CA MET A 479 10.47 19.29 -13.79
C MET A 479 9.77 18.00 -13.31
N LYS A 480 10.45 16.84 -13.36
CA LYS A 480 9.97 15.59 -12.75
C LYS A 480 9.98 15.65 -11.22
N ASP A 481 11.02 16.22 -10.61
CA ASP A 481 11.12 16.42 -9.15
C ASP A 481 10.09 17.42 -8.62
N LEU A 482 9.92 18.57 -9.29
CA LEU A 482 8.92 19.58 -8.92
C LEU A 482 7.52 18.95 -8.79
N ARG A 483 7.19 18.05 -9.72
CA ARG A 483 5.91 17.31 -9.74
C ARG A 483 5.77 16.27 -8.61
N LYS A 484 6.87 15.71 -8.10
CA LYS A 484 6.87 14.80 -6.93
C LYS A 484 6.50 15.50 -5.62
N GLY A 485 6.58 16.83 -5.54
CA GLY A 485 6.17 17.60 -4.36
C GLY A 485 4.66 17.69 -4.12
N LYS A 486 3.85 17.11 -5.02
CA LYS A 486 2.39 17.04 -4.86
C LYS A 486 1.96 15.80 -4.09
N ASP A 487 1.00 15.97 -3.21
CA ASP A 487 0.38 14.90 -2.43
C ASP A 487 -0.60 14.07 -3.29
N ASP A 488 -0.62 12.74 -3.14
CA ASP A 488 -1.50 11.79 -3.87
C ASP A 488 -2.60 11.23 -2.96
N TRP A 489 -3.52 10.43 -3.51
CA TRP A 489 -4.56 9.75 -2.74
C TRP A 489 -4.51 8.23 -2.93
N ASP A 490 -4.43 7.46 -1.83
CA ASP A 490 -4.76 6.03 -1.86
C ASP A 490 -6.27 5.86 -1.65
N PRO A 491 -7.05 5.41 -2.66
CA PRO A 491 -8.47 5.14 -2.48
C PRO A 491 -8.74 3.97 -1.51
N ASP A 492 -7.81 3.02 -1.37
CA ASP A 492 -8.01 1.78 -0.61
C ASP A 492 -7.74 1.99 0.89
N GLU A 493 -6.70 2.76 1.23
CA GLU A 493 -6.39 3.18 2.61
C GLU A 493 -7.03 4.51 3.00
N ARG A 494 -7.61 5.25 2.05
CA ARG A 494 -8.29 6.55 2.24
C ARG A 494 -7.41 7.57 2.97
N ARG A 495 -6.13 7.63 2.60
CA ARG A 495 -5.13 8.58 3.11
C ARG A 495 -4.43 9.34 1.99
N GLU A 496 -3.92 10.51 2.35
CA GLU A 496 -3.07 11.32 1.48
C GLU A 496 -1.63 10.79 1.50
N ILE A 497 -1.11 10.40 0.34
CA ILE A 497 0.30 10.02 0.16
C ILE A 497 1.10 11.33 0.03
N ARG A 498 1.70 11.78 1.13
CA ARG A 498 2.42 13.07 1.19
C ARG A 498 3.52 13.13 0.12
N GLY A 499 3.51 14.20 -0.68
CA GLY A 499 4.48 14.43 -1.75
C GLY A 499 5.87 14.75 -1.19
N LEU A 500 6.91 14.50 -1.98
CA LEU A 500 8.32 14.77 -1.64
C LEU A 500 8.63 16.28 -1.71
N LYS A 501 8.00 17.05 -0.82
CA LYS A 501 8.03 18.52 -0.77
C LYS A 501 9.46 19.05 -0.61
N SER A 502 10.30 18.40 0.19
CA SER A 502 11.72 18.78 0.33
C SER A 502 12.51 18.60 -0.99
N LEU A 503 12.36 17.49 -1.70
CA LEU A 503 12.98 17.27 -3.03
C LEU A 503 12.50 18.30 -4.07
N ALA A 504 11.19 18.59 -4.10
CA ALA A 504 10.64 19.60 -5.02
C ALA A 504 11.18 21.00 -4.71
N ARG A 505 11.28 21.38 -3.43
CA ARG A 505 11.85 22.68 -2.99
C ARG A 505 13.35 22.80 -3.33
N ASP A 506 14.13 21.72 -3.15
CA ASP A 506 15.55 21.71 -3.56
C ASP A 506 15.69 21.84 -5.08
N SER A 507 14.89 21.12 -5.87
CA SER A 507 14.93 21.21 -7.34
C SER A 507 14.33 22.52 -7.88
N ALA A 508 13.56 23.28 -7.10
CA ALA A 508 13.23 24.68 -7.43
C ALA A 508 14.45 25.61 -7.32
N PHE A 509 15.43 25.32 -6.46
CA PHE A 509 16.70 26.04 -6.46
C PHE A 509 17.55 25.65 -7.67
N ARG A 510 17.60 24.35 -8.03
CA ARG A 510 18.28 23.88 -9.25
C ARG A 510 17.75 24.58 -10.50
N LEU A 511 16.44 24.80 -10.59
CA LEU A 511 15.80 25.56 -11.67
C LEU A 511 16.32 27.01 -11.74
N LEU A 512 16.39 27.71 -10.60
CA LEU A 512 16.95 29.06 -10.52
C LEU A 512 18.43 29.10 -10.90
N TYR A 513 19.22 28.10 -10.47
CA TYR A 513 20.65 28.00 -10.77
C TYR A 513 20.91 27.87 -12.28
N ILE A 514 20.12 27.07 -13.00
CA ILE A 514 20.15 27.00 -14.48
C ILE A 514 19.85 28.37 -15.11
N PHE A 515 18.84 29.08 -14.61
CA PHE A 515 18.45 30.39 -15.18
C PHE A 515 19.50 31.48 -14.94
N ILE A 516 20.20 31.45 -13.79
CA ILE A 516 21.23 32.43 -13.46
C ILE A 516 22.55 32.17 -14.21
N LEU A 517 22.99 30.91 -14.32
CA LEU A 517 24.29 30.55 -14.90
C LEU A 517 24.25 30.15 -16.39
N ASP A 518 23.11 30.29 -17.06
CA ASP A 518 22.91 29.94 -18.48
C ASP A 518 23.22 28.48 -18.84
N LEU A 519 22.86 27.55 -17.96
CA LEU A 519 23.20 26.12 -18.10
C LEU A 519 22.16 25.35 -18.94
N HIS A 520 21.80 25.89 -20.12
CA HIS A 520 20.81 25.30 -21.02
C HIS A 520 21.35 25.11 -22.43
N GLU A 521 20.79 24.15 -23.18
CA GLU A 521 21.09 23.99 -24.60
C GLU A 521 20.22 24.95 -25.42
N SER A 522 20.84 25.68 -26.35
CA SER A 522 20.22 26.80 -27.06
C SER A 522 19.09 26.37 -28.03
N GLY A 523 17.86 26.23 -27.53
CA GLY A 523 16.71 25.80 -28.32
C GLY A 523 15.34 26.23 -27.81
N ALA A 524 14.40 26.46 -28.73
CA ALA A 524 13.04 26.91 -28.42
C ALA A 524 12.17 25.90 -27.63
N GLY A 525 12.57 24.63 -27.60
CA GLY A 525 11.97 23.61 -26.73
C GLY A 525 12.23 23.89 -25.25
N ASP A 526 13.44 24.34 -24.92
CA ASP A 526 13.89 24.50 -23.54
C ASP A 526 13.34 25.77 -22.90
N GLN A 527 13.19 26.86 -23.65
CA GLN A 527 12.44 28.04 -23.17
C GLN A 527 10.99 27.66 -22.79
N ASN A 528 10.34 26.77 -23.55
CA ASN A 528 9.01 26.29 -23.21
C ASN A 528 9.02 25.35 -22.00
N MET A 529 10.06 24.53 -21.82
CA MET A 529 10.20 23.69 -20.62
C MET A 529 10.47 24.53 -19.36
N ALA A 530 11.35 25.54 -19.47
CA ALA A 530 11.64 26.53 -18.44
C ALA A 530 10.39 27.31 -18.05
N TYR A 531 9.62 27.80 -19.03
CA TYR A 531 8.33 28.46 -18.79
C TYR A 531 7.35 27.55 -18.01
N ASN A 532 7.22 26.28 -18.41
CA ASN A 532 6.34 25.33 -17.73
C ASN A 532 6.80 25.03 -16.30
N ALA A 533 8.12 24.94 -16.05
CA ALA A 533 8.68 24.71 -14.72
C ALA A 533 8.49 25.95 -13.82
N THR A 534 8.74 27.16 -14.32
CA THR A 534 8.46 28.43 -13.63
C THR A 534 6.97 28.56 -13.31
N THR A 535 6.09 28.29 -14.28
CA THR A 535 4.63 28.30 -14.10
C THR A 535 4.19 27.31 -13.02
N PHE A 536 4.82 26.14 -12.96
CA PHE A 536 4.58 25.17 -11.89
C PHE A 536 5.00 25.73 -10.51
N VAL A 537 6.20 26.31 -10.38
CA VAL A 537 6.64 26.87 -9.10
C VAL A 537 5.71 27.99 -8.61
N VAL A 538 5.37 28.97 -9.45
CA VAL A 538 4.55 30.13 -9.00
C VAL A 538 3.12 29.76 -8.62
N SER A 539 2.54 28.74 -9.26
CA SER A 539 1.15 28.31 -9.02
C SER A 539 0.98 27.44 -7.77
N HIS A 540 1.98 26.66 -7.38
CA HIS A 540 1.84 25.68 -6.29
C HIS A 540 2.19 26.28 -4.92
N ARG A 541 1.38 27.25 -4.48
CA ARG A 541 1.54 28.01 -3.21
C ARG A 541 1.72 27.13 -1.95
N ARG A 542 1.14 25.92 -1.91
CA ARG A 542 1.31 24.95 -0.81
C ARG A 542 2.67 24.22 -0.81
N ILE A 543 3.36 24.17 -1.95
CA ILE A 543 4.69 23.53 -2.07
C ILE A 543 5.79 24.60 -1.93
N PHE A 544 5.62 25.74 -2.59
CA PHE A 544 6.62 26.82 -2.68
C PHE A 544 6.10 28.10 -2.01
N ARG A 545 6.78 28.54 -0.95
CA ARG A 545 6.50 29.79 -0.23
C ARG A 545 6.93 31.03 -1.05
N TYR A 546 6.75 32.23 -0.49
CA TYR A 546 6.92 33.51 -1.20
C TYR A 546 8.30 33.67 -1.84
N LYS A 547 9.39 33.51 -1.08
CA LYS A 547 10.77 33.75 -1.57
C LYS A 547 11.10 32.87 -2.79
N THR A 548 10.84 31.57 -2.71
CA THR A 548 11.05 30.62 -3.83
C THR A 548 10.26 31.03 -5.08
N ARG A 549 8.96 31.34 -4.94
CA ARG A 549 8.12 31.73 -6.08
C ARG A 549 8.62 33.00 -6.74
N LYS A 550 8.95 34.03 -5.96
CA LYS A 550 9.45 35.33 -6.45
C LYS A 550 10.78 35.19 -7.19
N MET A 551 11.74 34.47 -6.60
CA MET A 551 13.10 34.37 -7.13
C MET A 551 13.18 33.45 -8.36
N VAL A 552 12.47 32.32 -8.38
CA VAL A 552 12.37 31.48 -9.60
C VAL A 552 11.69 32.24 -10.73
N ARG A 553 10.63 33.03 -10.44
CA ARG A 553 9.98 33.89 -11.43
C ARG A 553 10.96 34.93 -11.97
N GLN A 554 11.56 35.76 -11.12
CA GLN A 554 12.47 36.82 -11.55
C GLN A 554 13.70 36.29 -12.31
N ALA A 555 14.28 35.15 -11.92
CA ALA A 555 15.36 34.52 -12.66
C ALA A 555 14.91 34.09 -14.08
N PHE A 556 13.70 33.54 -14.22
CA PHE A 556 13.12 33.24 -15.54
C PHE A 556 12.87 34.50 -16.39
N GLU A 557 12.32 35.57 -15.79
CA GLU A 557 12.04 36.83 -16.52
C GLU A 557 13.31 37.60 -16.91
N MET A 558 14.40 37.43 -16.16
CA MET A 558 15.72 37.96 -16.49
C MET A 558 16.41 37.16 -17.59
N ARG A 559 16.17 35.84 -17.65
CA ARG A 559 16.84 34.90 -18.57
C ARG A 559 16.20 34.77 -19.96
N PHE A 560 14.89 34.98 -20.10
CA PHE A 560 14.15 34.69 -21.34
C PHE A 560 13.24 35.82 -21.80
N SER A 561 13.22 36.09 -23.11
CA SER A 561 12.24 36.97 -23.76
C SER A 561 10.83 36.38 -23.71
N ILE A 562 10.03 36.81 -22.73
CA ILE A 562 8.68 36.27 -22.46
C ILE A 562 7.67 36.78 -23.49
N SER A 563 7.00 35.87 -24.20
CA SER A 563 5.88 36.22 -25.11
C SER A 563 4.64 36.71 -24.35
N TYR A 564 3.77 37.51 -25.01
CA TYR A 564 2.53 38.03 -24.41
C TYR A 564 1.66 36.95 -23.73
N ASN A 565 1.54 35.77 -24.35
CA ASN A 565 0.77 34.65 -23.80
C ASN A 565 1.42 34.02 -22.56
N GLN A 566 2.76 33.93 -22.53
CA GLN A 566 3.50 33.44 -21.37
C GLN A 566 3.45 34.45 -20.21
N ARG A 567 3.58 35.75 -20.51
CA ARG A 567 3.43 36.86 -19.56
C ARG A 567 2.06 36.80 -18.88
N LYS A 568 0.99 36.84 -19.68
CA LYS A 568 -0.41 36.67 -19.24
C LYS A 568 -0.69 35.35 -18.52
N GLY A 569 0.11 34.30 -18.75
CA GLY A 569 0.04 33.02 -18.04
C GLY A 569 0.66 33.06 -16.64
N LEU A 570 1.79 33.75 -16.46
CA LEU A 570 2.42 33.99 -15.15
C LEU A 570 1.64 35.01 -14.33
N ASP A 571 1.04 36.02 -14.96
CA ASP A 571 0.29 37.08 -14.28
C ASP A 571 -1.03 36.61 -13.64
N LYS A 572 -1.51 35.40 -14.01
CA LYS A 572 -2.57 34.68 -13.25
C LYS A 572 -2.12 34.26 -11.84
N TRP A 573 -0.82 34.28 -11.57
CA TRP A 573 -0.22 33.88 -10.30
C TRP A 573 0.60 35.05 -9.74
N PRO A 574 -0.09 36.11 -9.24
CA PRO A 574 0.60 37.24 -8.61
C PRO A 574 1.41 36.77 -7.40
N ILE A 575 2.51 37.49 -7.18
CA ILE A 575 3.50 37.22 -6.13
C ILE A 575 3.63 38.48 -5.28
N ASP A 576 2.53 38.78 -4.62
CA ASP A 576 2.36 39.94 -3.77
C ASP A 576 3.28 39.83 -2.54
N ASN A 577 3.70 40.97 -2.01
CA ASN A 577 4.48 41.01 -0.77
C ASN A 577 3.59 40.54 0.39
N PRO A 578 4.09 39.73 1.35
CA PRO A 578 3.31 39.40 2.55
C PRO A 578 2.85 40.67 3.26
N SER A 579 1.60 40.68 3.74
CA SER A 579 1.08 41.81 4.53
C SER A 579 1.93 42.00 5.80
N TYR A 580 2.10 43.25 6.22
CA TYR A 580 2.78 43.56 7.48
C TYR A 580 2.05 42.86 8.64
N GLY A 581 2.70 41.84 9.22
CA GLY A 581 2.14 40.99 10.28
C GLY A 581 2.87 39.65 10.45
N ASN A 582 3.20 38.95 9.36
CA ASN A 582 3.72 37.56 9.37
C ASN A 582 5.09 37.39 8.69
N SER A 583 5.89 38.45 8.58
CA SER A 583 6.94 38.58 7.55
C SER A 583 8.15 37.63 7.64
N GLU A 584 8.38 36.95 8.76
CA GLU A 584 9.54 36.05 8.92
C GLU A 584 9.19 34.63 9.38
N GLU A 585 8.08 34.43 10.11
CA GLU A 585 7.69 33.10 10.60
C GLU A 585 7.05 32.21 9.50
N GLU A 586 6.32 32.76 8.52
CA GLU A 586 5.63 31.97 7.47
C GLU A 586 6.55 31.17 6.51
N ASP A 587 7.83 31.56 6.37
CA ASP A 587 8.81 30.81 5.55
C ASP A 587 9.59 29.76 6.39
N VAL A 588 9.46 29.81 7.72
CA VAL A 588 9.79 28.67 8.58
C VAL A 588 8.77 27.57 8.30
N THR A 589 9.26 26.37 8.02
CA THR A 589 8.41 25.21 7.76
C THR A 589 9.11 23.96 8.28
N THR A 590 8.68 23.52 9.46
CA THR A 590 8.68 22.11 9.87
C THR A 590 7.86 21.28 8.87
N GLU A 591 7.89 19.96 8.96
CA GLU A 591 7.17 19.08 8.02
C GLU A 591 5.69 18.86 8.39
N GLU A 592 5.18 19.62 9.36
CA GLU A 592 3.82 19.55 9.91
C GLU A 592 3.17 20.94 9.96
N GLU A 593 2.29 21.21 8.99
CA GLU A 593 1.26 22.28 9.06
C GLU A 593 0.01 21.79 8.31
N ASP A 594 -0.87 21.07 9.01
CA ASP A 594 -2.18 20.68 8.49
C ASP A 594 -3.20 21.80 8.78
N VAL A 595 -3.27 22.80 7.91
CA VAL A 595 -4.25 23.91 8.01
C VAL A 595 -5.14 23.98 6.77
N TYR A 596 -6.46 23.95 7.00
CA TYR A 596 -7.47 24.11 5.96
C TYR A 596 -7.45 25.54 5.39
N SER A 597 -7.38 25.64 4.06
CA SER A 597 -7.93 26.77 3.33
C SER A 597 -8.44 26.26 1.98
N SER A 598 -9.77 26.34 1.82
CA SER A 598 -10.50 25.95 0.62
C SER A 598 -10.74 27.18 -0.26
N ASP A 599 -10.16 27.19 -1.46
CA ASP A 599 -10.66 28.05 -2.53
C ASP A 599 -10.38 27.40 -3.90
N TRP A 600 -11.46 27.01 -4.58
CA TRP A 600 -11.46 26.44 -5.92
C TRP A 600 -12.64 27.00 -6.73
N SER A 601 -12.79 28.32 -6.67
CA SER A 601 -13.68 29.07 -7.55
C SER A 601 -13.15 29.08 -8.99
N PHE A 602 -13.77 28.26 -9.85
CA PHE A 602 -13.70 28.39 -11.31
C PHE A 602 -15.13 28.36 -11.86
N GLU A 603 -15.68 29.55 -12.11
CA GLU A 603 -16.93 29.70 -12.86
C GLU A 603 -16.67 29.53 -14.36
N SER A 604 -17.56 28.78 -15.02
CA SER A 604 -17.78 28.64 -16.48
C SER A 604 -16.54 28.62 -17.41
#